data_AF-H0T942-F1
#
_entry.id   AF-H0T942-F1
#
_cell.length_a   1.000
_cell.length_b   1.000
_cell.length_c   1.000
_cell.angle_alpha   90.00
_cell.angle_beta   90.00
_cell.angle_gamma   90.00
#
_symmetry.space_group_name_H-M   'P 1'
#
loop_
_entity.id
_entity.type
_entity.pdbx_description
1 polymer ?
#
loop_
_entity_poly.entity_id
_entity_poly.type
_entity_poly.pdbx_seq_one_letter_code
_entity_poly.pdbx_strand_id
1 'polypeptide(L)'
;MTHSKLSYYAELLLYPIVIVALLLLELARSGFVLQPRWLLALGAGAALWTLAEYLVHRFLYHEVKILKQLHGLHHARPSDLIGSPVWVSVVIFTTVFALVARGADLQIASGGTTGLLLGYLLYLLVHDAVHRWPLAGPSRLHAWLRSCRLRHLRHHRDPQPGNFGVVTPLWDHLLGTALTRRARRA
;
A
#
# COMPACT_ATOMS: atom_id res chain seq x y z
N MET A 1 14.78 -3.34 -16.50
CA MET A 1 15.49 -3.54 -15.23
C MET A 1 14.63 -4.43 -14.36
N THR A 2 15.15 -5.55 -13.88
CA THR A 2 14.52 -6.36 -12.82
C THR A 2 15.23 -6.01 -11.52
N HIS A 3 14.48 -5.70 -10.46
CA HIS A 3 15.12 -5.48 -9.16
C HIS A 3 15.66 -6.81 -8.64
N SER A 4 16.76 -6.77 -7.87
CA SER A 4 17.18 -7.94 -7.12
C SER A 4 16.08 -8.33 -6.13
N LYS A 5 15.97 -9.62 -5.79
CA LYS A 5 15.04 -10.09 -4.75
C LYS A 5 15.21 -9.31 -3.45
N LEU A 6 16.46 -9.02 -3.08
CA LEU A 6 16.78 -8.21 -1.91
C LEU A 6 16.18 -6.81 -2.02
N SER A 7 16.40 -6.11 -3.13
CA SER A 7 15.85 -4.76 -3.34
C SER A 7 14.32 -4.77 -3.35
N TYR A 8 13.69 -5.82 -3.89
CA TYR A 8 12.24 -5.93 -3.97
C TYR A 8 11.59 -6.17 -2.60
N TYR A 9 12.20 -7.03 -1.78
CA TYR A 9 11.67 -7.40 -0.46
C TYR A 9 12.26 -6.58 0.71
N ALA A 10 13.19 -5.66 0.44
CA ALA A 10 13.84 -4.85 1.47
C ALA A 10 12.83 -4.10 2.37
N GLU A 11 11.75 -3.59 1.79
CA GLU A 11 10.71 -2.88 2.54
C GLU A 11 9.91 -3.79 3.49
N LEU A 12 9.72 -5.07 3.12
CA LEU A 12 9.10 -6.06 4.00
C LEU A 12 9.98 -6.41 5.21
N LEU A 13 11.29 -6.15 5.14
CA LEU A 13 12.22 -6.34 6.26
C LEU A 13 12.40 -5.04 7.07
N LEU A 14 12.50 -3.91 6.39
CA LEU A 14 12.75 -2.60 7.00
C LEU A 14 11.58 -2.15 7.88
N TYR A 15 10.34 -2.17 7.36
CA TYR A 15 9.23 -1.53 8.05
C TYR A 15 8.74 -2.26 9.31
N PRO A 16 8.81 -3.60 9.44
CA PRO A 16 8.59 -4.25 10.73
C PRO A 16 9.56 -3.76 11.81
N ILE A 17 10.83 -3.53 11.47
CA ILE A 17 11.83 -2.98 12.40
C ILE A 17 11.44 -1.57 12.83
N VAL A 18 11.04 -0.73 11.88
CA VAL A 18 10.59 0.65 12.16
C VAL A 18 9.33 0.65 13.05
N ILE A 19 8.36 -0.22 12.78
CA ILE A 19 7.13 -0.35 13.58
C ILE A 19 7.48 -0.76 15.02
N VAL A 20 8.37 -1.75 15.20
CA VAL A 20 8.85 -2.14 16.54
C VAL A 20 9.55 -0.97 17.23
N ALA A 21 10.39 -0.21 16.53
CA ALA A 21 11.04 0.97 17.09
C ALA A 21 10.03 2.04 17.54
N LEU A 22 8.97 2.29 16.77
CA LEU A 22 7.90 3.23 17.14
C LEU A 22 7.09 2.75 18.36
N LEU A 23 6.85 1.45 18.47
CA LEU A 23 6.21 0.84 19.66
C LEU A 23 7.10 0.97 20.90
N LEU A 24 8.40 0.70 20.77
CA LEU A 24 9.37 0.85 21.86
C LEU A 24 9.52 2.32 22.28
N LEU A 25 9.46 3.26 21.32
CA LEU A 25 9.44 4.69 21.61
C LEU A 25 8.21 5.08 22.44
N GLU A 26 7.02 4.58 22.08
CA GLU A 26 5.81 4.81 22.87
C GLU A 26 5.94 4.25 24.28
N LEU A 27 6.39 2.99 24.40
CA LEU A 27 6.63 2.35 25.70
C LEU A 27 7.59 3.16 26.58
N ALA A 28 8.73 3.58 26.02
CA ALA A 28 9.77 4.31 26.73
C ALA A 28 9.29 5.68 27.23
N ARG A 29 8.40 6.34 26.47
CA ARG A 29 7.89 7.67 26.83
C ARG A 29 6.73 7.65 27.80
N SER A 30 5.92 6.59 27.75
CA SER A 30 4.61 6.61 28.37
C SER A 30 4.42 5.49 29.41
N GLY A 31 5.38 4.57 29.51
CA GLY A 31 5.35 3.41 30.40
C GLY A 31 4.39 2.30 29.94
N PHE A 32 3.59 2.53 28.89
CA PHE A 32 2.58 1.60 28.42
C PHE A 32 2.40 1.68 26.89
N VAL A 33 2.49 0.54 26.22
CA VAL A 33 2.20 0.46 24.78
C VAL A 33 0.70 0.58 24.51
N LEU A 34 0.32 1.03 23.30
CA LEU A 34 -1.06 0.99 22.80
C LEU A 34 -2.03 1.91 23.56
N GLN A 35 -1.60 3.12 23.90
CA GLN A 35 -2.50 4.11 24.47
C GLN A 35 -3.69 4.43 23.53
N PRO A 36 -4.88 4.80 24.05
CA PRO A 36 -6.05 5.07 23.21
C PRO A 36 -5.80 6.11 22.10
N ARG A 37 -5.12 7.22 22.42
CA ARG A 37 -4.76 8.26 21.42
C ARG A 37 -3.84 7.71 20.34
N TRP A 38 -2.89 6.87 20.72
CA TRP A 38 -1.97 6.20 19.81
C TRP A 38 -2.71 5.22 18.90
N LEU A 39 -3.63 4.42 19.45
CA LEU A 39 -4.46 3.47 18.69
C LEU A 39 -5.40 4.19 17.70
N LEU A 40 -5.98 5.32 18.09
CA LEU A 40 -6.78 6.15 17.20
C LEU A 40 -5.93 6.72 16.06
N ALA A 41 -4.73 7.21 16.36
CA ALA A 41 -3.79 7.68 15.35
C ALA A 41 -3.39 6.54 14.39
N LEU A 42 -3.12 5.33 14.91
CA LEU A 42 -2.85 4.15 14.12
C LEU A 42 -4.01 3.82 13.18
N GLY A 43 -5.24 3.77 13.70
CA GLY A 43 -6.43 3.51 12.89
C GLY A 43 -6.60 4.54 11.77
N ALA A 44 -6.42 5.83 12.08
CA ALA A 44 -6.46 6.91 11.10
C ALA A 44 -5.35 6.77 10.05
N GLY A 45 -4.12 6.45 10.46
CA GLY A 45 -3.00 6.20 9.56
C GLY A 45 -3.25 5.04 8.60
N ALA A 46 -3.79 3.92 9.11
CA ALA A 46 -4.13 2.76 8.28
C ALA A 46 -5.25 3.08 7.27
N ALA A 47 -6.27 3.85 7.68
CA ALA A 47 -7.32 4.32 6.77
C ALA A 47 -6.76 5.26 5.70
N LEU A 48 -5.94 6.24 6.11
CA LEU A 48 -5.26 7.19 5.21
C LEU A 48 -4.35 6.49 4.22
N TRP A 49 -3.69 5.39 4.62
CA TRP A 49 -2.90 4.59 3.70
C TRP A 49 -3.74 4.11 2.50
N THR A 50 -4.97 3.63 2.71
CA THR A 50 -5.79 3.13 1.58
C THR A 50 -6.13 4.24 0.58
N LEU A 51 -6.29 5.49 1.05
CA LEU A 51 -6.46 6.65 0.19
C LEU A 51 -5.16 7.00 -0.53
N ALA A 52 -4.04 7.00 0.20
CA ALA A 52 -2.72 7.26 -0.36
C ALA A 52 -2.37 6.23 -1.46
N GLU A 53 -2.62 4.95 -1.22
CA GLU A 53 -2.49 3.88 -2.22
C GLU A 53 -3.24 4.23 -3.51
N TYR A 54 -4.52 4.59 -3.39
CA TYR A 54 -5.33 4.97 -4.54
C TYR A 54 -4.76 6.18 -5.28
N LEU A 55 -4.42 7.26 -4.56
CA LEU A 55 -3.93 8.50 -5.15
C LEU A 55 -2.56 8.34 -5.80
N VAL A 56 -1.64 7.63 -5.13
CA VAL A 56 -0.30 7.34 -5.66
C VAL A 56 -0.43 6.48 -6.90
N HIS A 57 -1.23 5.41 -6.86
CA HIS A 57 -1.39 4.55 -8.02
C HIS A 57 -1.99 5.32 -9.19
N ARG A 58 -3.07 6.10 -8.98
CA ARG A 58 -3.74 6.86 -10.03
C ARG A 58 -2.92 8.02 -10.59
N PHE A 59 -2.39 8.89 -9.73
CA PHE A 59 -1.81 10.15 -10.16
C PHE A 59 -0.29 10.14 -10.25
N LEU A 60 0.38 9.24 -9.55
CA LEU A 60 1.84 9.16 -9.61
C LEU A 60 2.27 8.04 -10.55
N TYR A 61 1.83 6.81 -10.30
CA TYR A 61 2.24 5.65 -11.09
C TYR A 61 1.68 5.64 -12.52
N HIS A 62 0.55 6.29 -12.80
CA HIS A 62 0.01 6.38 -14.17
C HIS A 62 0.31 7.69 -14.90
N GLU A 63 0.73 8.76 -14.21
CA GLU A 63 0.91 10.09 -14.85
C GLU A 63 2.33 10.67 -14.75
N VAL A 64 3.06 10.46 -13.65
CA VAL A 64 4.40 11.04 -13.48
C VAL A 64 5.41 10.25 -14.33
N LYS A 65 6.00 10.88 -15.34
CA LYS A 65 6.85 10.25 -16.38
C LYS A 65 7.75 9.11 -15.89
N ILE A 66 8.58 9.36 -14.87
CA ILE A 66 9.54 8.36 -14.35
C ILE A 66 8.81 7.17 -13.71
N LEU A 67 7.80 7.45 -12.89
CA LEU A 67 7.01 6.42 -12.20
C LEU A 67 6.12 5.66 -13.18
N LYS A 68 5.56 6.34 -14.18
CA LYS A 68 4.80 5.77 -15.29
C LYS A 68 5.62 4.80 -16.12
N GLN A 69 6.90 5.09 -16.36
CA GLN A 69 7.80 4.16 -17.03
C GLN A 69 8.01 2.88 -16.21
N LEU A 70 8.31 3.00 -14.92
CA LEU A 70 8.49 1.85 -14.03
C LEU A 70 7.19 1.03 -13.89
N HIS A 71 6.07 1.70 -13.70
CA HIS A 71 4.77 1.07 -13.59
C HIS A 71 4.34 0.43 -14.92
N GLY A 72 4.65 1.04 -16.06
CA GLY A 72 4.45 0.46 -17.38
C GLY A 72 5.23 -0.84 -17.59
N LEU A 73 6.47 -0.93 -17.08
CA LEU A 73 7.23 -2.19 -17.07
C LEU A 73 6.52 -3.26 -16.22
N HIS A 74 5.93 -2.86 -15.09
CA HIS A 74 5.13 -3.76 -14.26
C HIS A 74 3.86 -4.24 -14.98
N HIS A 75 3.15 -3.36 -15.68
CA HIS A 75 2.00 -3.73 -16.53
C HIS A 75 2.39 -4.73 -17.63
N ALA A 76 3.55 -4.52 -18.27
CA ALA A 76 4.04 -5.40 -19.32
C ALA A 76 4.51 -6.77 -18.80
N ARG A 77 5.06 -6.82 -17.58
CA ARG A 77 5.64 -8.04 -16.98
C ARG A 77 5.19 -8.17 -15.51
N PRO A 78 3.90 -8.49 -15.26
CA PRO A 78 3.32 -8.46 -13.91
C PRO A 78 3.96 -9.47 -12.94
N SER A 79 4.53 -10.56 -13.45
CA SER A 79 5.21 -11.57 -12.62
C SER A 79 6.62 -11.15 -12.18
N ASP A 80 7.24 -10.17 -12.82
CA ASP A 80 8.60 -9.72 -12.49
C ASP A 80 8.65 -8.92 -11.18
N LEU A 81 9.83 -8.92 -10.56
CA LEU A 81 10.11 -8.15 -9.34
C LEU A 81 10.40 -6.70 -9.70
N ILE A 82 9.34 -5.95 -9.99
CA ILE A 82 9.37 -4.52 -10.31
C ILE A 82 8.66 -3.78 -9.18
N GLY A 83 9.42 -3.00 -8.41
CA GLY A 83 8.92 -2.25 -7.26
C GLY A 83 9.52 -0.84 -7.23
N SER A 84 9.04 -0.01 -6.31
CA SER A 84 9.63 1.31 -6.05
C SER A 84 11.00 1.18 -5.38
N PRO A 85 11.95 2.10 -5.65
CA PRO A 85 13.17 2.17 -4.86
C PRO A 85 12.87 2.47 -3.39
N VAL A 86 13.49 1.73 -2.46
CA VAL A 86 13.29 1.85 -1.01
C VAL A 86 13.47 3.27 -0.48
N TRP A 87 14.43 4.02 -1.03
CA TRP A 87 14.70 5.38 -0.57
C TRP A 87 13.50 6.32 -0.76
N VAL A 88 12.64 6.07 -1.75
CA VAL A 88 11.45 6.89 -2.02
C VAL A 88 10.47 6.78 -0.86
N SER A 89 10.15 5.58 -0.43
CA SER A 89 9.22 5.35 0.68
C SER A 89 9.81 5.80 2.01
N VAL A 90 11.13 5.61 2.23
CA VAL A 90 11.83 6.13 3.41
C VAL A 90 11.68 7.65 3.51
N VAL A 91 11.98 8.39 2.43
CA VAL A 91 11.84 9.85 2.41
C VAL A 91 10.40 10.27 2.71
N ILE A 92 9.40 9.60 2.11
CA ILE A 92 7.98 9.91 2.32
C ILE A 92 7.58 9.68 3.78
N PHE A 93 7.81 8.48 4.33
CA PHE A 93 7.37 8.16 5.69
C PHE A 93 8.12 8.96 6.75
N THR A 94 9.42 9.21 6.59
CA THR A 94 10.19 10.08 7.50
C THR A 94 9.69 11.53 7.44
N THR A 95 9.36 12.04 6.25
CA THR A 95 8.81 13.39 6.10
C THR A 95 7.44 13.50 6.76
N VAL A 96 6.54 12.55 6.51
CA VAL A 96 5.22 12.51 7.14
C VAL A 96 5.34 12.45 8.67
N PHE A 97 6.19 11.56 9.19
CA PHE A 97 6.45 11.45 10.63
C PHE A 97 6.94 12.79 11.21
N ALA A 98 7.93 13.43 10.58
CA ALA A 98 8.49 14.70 11.06
C ALA A 98 7.46 15.83 11.05
N LEU A 99 6.64 15.93 10.00
CA LEU A 99 5.58 16.94 9.90
C LEU A 99 4.50 16.74 10.96
N VAL A 100 4.04 15.50 11.16
CA VAL A 100 3.02 15.20 12.18
C VAL A 100 3.58 15.40 13.59
N ALA A 101 4.84 15.00 13.85
CA ALA A 101 5.47 15.18 15.15
C ALA A 101 5.62 16.67 15.51
N ARG A 102 5.86 17.52 14.50
CA ARG A 102 5.95 18.97 14.67
C ARG A 102 4.58 19.65 14.79
N GLY A 103 3.59 19.20 14.03
CA GLY A 103 2.27 19.83 13.97
C GLY A 103 1.29 19.34 15.05
N ALA A 104 1.49 18.14 15.57
CA ALA A 104 0.68 17.55 16.64
C ALA A 104 1.59 17.19 17.82
N ASP A 105 1.91 15.92 17.99
CA ASP A 105 2.87 15.46 18.98
C ASP A 105 3.48 14.12 18.54
N LEU A 106 4.49 13.66 19.29
CA LEU A 106 5.22 12.45 18.99
C LEU A 106 4.36 11.17 19.13
N GLN A 107 3.32 11.20 19.97
CA GLN A 107 2.42 10.07 20.18
C GLN A 107 1.51 9.86 18.97
N ILE A 108 0.92 10.96 18.44
CA ILE A 108 0.12 10.93 17.22
C ILE A 108 1.01 10.59 16.02
N ALA A 109 2.22 11.15 15.94
CA ALA A 109 3.15 10.86 14.86
C ALA A 109 3.58 9.39 14.84
N SER A 110 3.93 8.81 15.99
CA SER A 110 4.34 7.39 16.09
C SER A 110 3.18 6.44 15.81
N GLY A 111 1.98 6.71 16.35
CA GLY A 111 0.78 5.92 16.09
C GLY A 111 0.35 6.00 14.63
N GLY A 112 0.20 7.21 14.11
CA GLY A 112 -0.19 7.46 12.72
C GLY A 112 0.78 6.86 11.71
N THR A 113 2.09 7.03 11.94
CA THR A 113 3.11 6.43 11.06
C THR A 113 3.09 4.91 11.15
N THR A 114 2.91 4.33 12.33
CA THR A 114 2.70 2.87 12.47
C THR A 114 1.50 2.39 11.64
N GLY A 115 0.38 3.11 11.69
CA GLY A 115 -0.81 2.82 10.88
C GLY A 115 -0.54 2.89 9.37
N LEU A 116 0.14 3.94 8.91
CA LEU A 116 0.54 4.11 7.51
C LEU A 116 1.45 2.96 7.04
N LEU A 117 2.45 2.58 7.86
CA LEU A 117 3.39 1.51 7.54
C LEU A 117 2.73 0.14 7.51
N LEU A 118 1.81 -0.15 8.44
CA LEU A 118 1.04 -1.41 8.42
C LEU A 118 0.15 -1.50 7.18
N GLY A 119 -0.51 -0.40 6.81
CA GLY A 119 -1.25 -0.32 5.55
C GLY A 119 -0.35 -0.57 4.35
N TYR A 120 0.83 0.05 4.31
CA TYR A 120 1.79 -0.12 3.23
C TYR A 120 2.33 -1.55 3.12
N LEU A 121 2.68 -2.17 4.25
CA LEU A 121 3.09 -3.58 4.29
C LEU A 121 1.98 -4.50 3.78
N LEU A 122 0.73 -4.24 4.17
CA LEU A 122 -0.41 -4.97 3.64
C LEU A 122 -0.51 -4.79 2.12
N TYR A 123 -0.35 -3.57 1.60
CA TYR A 123 -0.31 -3.32 0.16
C TYR A 123 0.80 -4.12 -0.54
N LEU A 124 2.04 -4.11 -0.02
CA LEU A 124 3.16 -4.85 -0.61
C LEU A 124 2.87 -6.35 -0.67
N LEU A 125 2.36 -6.93 0.42
CA LEU A 125 2.00 -8.35 0.49
C LEU A 125 0.84 -8.70 -0.45
N VAL A 126 -0.21 -7.87 -0.48
CA VAL A 126 -1.36 -8.11 -1.36
C VAL A 126 -0.95 -7.98 -2.82
N HIS A 127 -0.16 -6.96 -3.18
CA HIS A 127 0.33 -6.75 -4.54
C HIS A 127 1.19 -7.93 -5.01
N ASP A 128 2.09 -8.43 -4.15
CA ASP A 128 2.87 -9.64 -4.40
C ASP A 128 1.97 -10.88 -4.57
N ALA A 129 1.00 -11.06 -3.67
CA ALA A 129 0.08 -12.19 -3.68
C ALA A 129 -0.82 -12.22 -4.92
N VAL A 130 -1.37 -11.08 -5.33
CA VAL A 130 -2.27 -11.02 -6.49
C VAL A 130 -1.56 -11.31 -7.80
N HIS A 131 -0.24 -11.11 -7.88
CA HIS A 131 0.55 -11.42 -9.07
C HIS A 131 1.17 -12.81 -9.06
N ARG A 132 1.61 -13.31 -7.90
CA ARG A 132 2.50 -14.48 -7.85
C ARG A 132 2.00 -15.66 -7.01
N TRP A 133 1.12 -15.46 -6.04
CA TRP A 133 0.78 -16.54 -5.11
C TRP A 133 -0.25 -17.52 -5.68
N PRO A 134 -0.23 -18.80 -5.27
CA PRO A 134 -1.31 -19.74 -5.57
C PRO A 134 -2.51 -19.45 -4.65
N LEU A 135 -3.59 -18.85 -5.18
CA LEU A 135 -4.76 -18.44 -4.38
C LEU A 135 -5.90 -19.49 -4.39
N ALA A 136 -5.55 -20.77 -4.15
CA ALA A 136 -6.43 -21.94 -4.31
C ALA A 136 -6.93 -22.54 -2.97
N GLY A 137 -7.45 -21.70 -2.07
CA GLY A 137 -8.00 -22.14 -0.77
C GLY A 137 -9.45 -21.69 -0.52
N PRO A 138 -10.22 -22.38 0.34
CA PRO A 138 -11.62 -22.03 0.63
C PRO A 138 -11.76 -20.92 1.69
N SER A 139 -10.67 -20.47 2.34
CA SER A 139 -10.78 -19.51 3.44
C SER A 139 -11.24 -18.11 2.98
N ARG A 140 -11.81 -17.33 3.90
CA ARG A 140 -12.21 -15.93 3.65
C ARG A 140 -11.05 -15.08 3.13
N LEU A 141 -9.84 -15.30 3.64
CA LEU A 141 -8.63 -14.63 3.18
C LEU A 141 -8.35 -14.94 1.69
N HIS A 142 -8.44 -16.21 1.28
CA HIS A 142 -8.26 -16.58 -0.13
C HIS A 142 -9.35 -15.96 -1.01
N ALA A 143 -10.61 -15.92 -0.55
CA ALA A 143 -11.70 -15.29 -1.28
C ALA A 143 -11.47 -13.77 -1.47
N TRP A 144 -10.99 -13.09 -0.44
CA TRP A 144 -10.63 -11.68 -0.51
C TRP A 144 -9.45 -11.44 -1.46
N LEU A 145 -8.35 -12.20 -1.32
CA LEU A 145 -7.18 -12.10 -2.22
C LEU A 145 -7.54 -12.38 -3.68
N ARG A 146 -8.42 -13.36 -3.95
CA ARG A 146 -8.95 -13.61 -5.30
C ARG A 146 -9.73 -12.42 -5.84
N SER A 147 -10.52 -11.77 -4.99
CA SER A 147 -11.26 -10.57 -5.37
C SER A 147 -10.32 -9.42 -5.71
N CYS A 148 -9.26 -9.21 -4.91
CA CYS A 148 -8.19 -8.24 -5.22
C CYS A 148 -7.49 -8.58 -6.53
N ARG A 149 -7.12 -9.86 -6.74
CA ARG A 149 -6.52 -10.34 -8.00
C ARG A 149 -7.40 -10.06 -9.19
N LEU A 150 -8.70 -10.36 -9.12
CA LEU A 150 -9.61 -10.15 -10.25
C LEU A 150 -9.75 -8.66 -10.60
N ARG A 151 -9.82 -7.77 -9.60
CA ARG A 151 -9.87 -6.31 -9.85
C ARG A 151 -8.57 -5.80 -10.44
N HIS A 152 -7.43 -6.21 -9.87
CA HIS A 152 -6.13 -5.77 -10.34
C HIS A 152 -5.77 -6.35 -11.72
N LEU A 153 -6.16 -7.59 -12.03
CA LEU A 153 -6.02 -8.13 -13.39
C LEU A 153 -6.87 -7.38 -14.41
N ARG A 154 -8.02 -6.82 -14.03
CA ARG A 154 -8.79 -5.93 -14.92
C ARG A 154 -8.05 -4.61 -15.13
N HIS A 155 -7.48 -4.03 -14.07
CA HIS A 155 -6.64 -2.84 -14.17
C HIS A 155 -5.50 -3.02 -15.19
N HIS A 156 -4.85 -4.18 -15.21
CA HIS A 156 -3.77 -4.49 -16.16
C HIS A 156 -4.23 -4.68 -17.61
N ARG A 157 -5.51 -5.00 -17.85
CA ARG A 157 -6.00 -5.49 -19.15
C ARG A 157 -7.02 -4.59 -19.82
N ASP A 158 -7.75 -3.80 -19.05
CA ASP A 158 -8.76 -2.92 -19.61
C ASP A 158 -8.09 -1.74 -20.33
N PRO A 159 -8.50 -1.41 -21.57
CA PRO A 159 -8.00 -0.23 -22.26
C PRO A 159 -8.31 1.08 -21.52
N GLN A 160 -9.36 1.11 -20.70
CA GLN A 160 -9.72 2.25 -19.88
C GLN A 160 -9.02 2.16 -18.51
N PRO A 161 -8.33 3.23 -18.05
CA PRO A 161 -7.68 3.23 -16.76
C PRO A 161 -8.73 3.23 -15.63
N GLY A 162 -8.56 2.33 -14.65
CA GLY A 162 -9.44 2.22 -13.48
C GLY A 162 -9.04 1.06 -12.56
N ASN A 163 -9.78 0.82 -11.47
CA ASN A 163 -9.41 -0.12 -10.41
C ASN A 163 -8.00 0.14 -9.83
N PHE A 164 -7.75 1.38 -9.41
CA PHE A 164 -6.46 1.79 -8.83
C PHE A 164 -6.26 1.24 -7.40
N GLY A 165 -7.33 0.94 -6.67
CA GLY A 165 -7.24 0.28 -5.37
C GLY A 165 -6.88 -1.20 -5.49
N VAL A 166 -5.70 -1.58 -5.01
CA VAL A 166 -5.23 -2.97 -4.96
C VAL A 166 -5.80 -3.68 -3.73
N VAL A 167 -5.65 -3.08 -2.55
CA VAL A 167 -6.10 -3.65 -1.26
C VAL A 167 -7.62 -3.56 -1.12
N THR A 168 -8.22 -2.44 -1.53
CA THR A 168 -9.66 -2.19 -1.41
C THR A 168 -10.21 -1.42 -2.62
N PRO A 169 -11.42 -1.74 -3.12
CA PRO A 169 -12.05 -0.99 -4.21
C PRO A 169 -12.80 0.27 -3.73
N LEU A 170 -12.77 0.58 -2.44
CA LEU A 170 -13.56 1.66 -1.84
C LEU A 170 -13.41 2.98 -2.61
N TRP A 171 -12.17 3.42 -2.82
CA TRP A 171 -11.88 4.69 -3.49
C TRP A 171 -12.21 4.67 -4.98
N ASP A 172 -12.12 3.50 -5.64
CA ASP A 172 -12.58 3.35 -7.02
C ASP A 172 -14.08 3.54 -7.15
N HIS A 173 -14.87 3.04 -6.19
CA HIS A 173 -16.31 3.25 -6.19
C HIS A 173 -16.68 4.70 -5.85
N LEU A 174 -16.06 5.28 -4.82
CA LEU A 174 -16.35 6.65 -4.39
C LEU A 174 -15.95 7.69 -5.45
N LEU A 175 -14.88 7.44 -6.20
CA LEU A 175 -14.32 8.39 -7.17
C LEU A 175 -14.61 7.99 -8.64
N GLY A 176 -15.48 7.01 -8.86
CA GLY A 176 -15.99 6.65 -10.18
C GLY A 176 -14.97 6.00 -11.12
N THR A 177 -13.97 5.30 -10.59
CA THR A 177 -12.93 4.58 -11.38
C THR A 177 -13.05 3.06 -11.30
N ALA A 178 -14.13 2.54 -10.72
CA ALA A 178 -14.41 1.10 -10.68
C ALA A 178 -14.78 0.58 -12.07
N LEU A 179 -13.94 -0.29 -12.64
CA LEU A 179 -14.18 -0.90 -13.94
C LEU A 179 -15.27 -1.99 -13.83
N THR A 180 -16.41 -1.73 -14.48
CA THR A 180 -17.49 -2.71 -14.62
C THR A 180 -17.18 -3.66 -15.76
N ARG A 181 -17.67 -4.91 -15.66
CA ARG A 181 -17.64 -5.82 -16.80
C ARG A 181 -18.52 -5.18 -17.88
N ARG A 182 -17.96 -4.75 -19.01
CA ARG A 182 -18.78 -4.48 -20.21
C ARG A 182 -19.66 -5.71 -20.41
N ALA A 183 -20.99 -5.54 -20.39
CA ALA A 183 -21.88 -6.56 -20.89
C ALA A 183 -21.36 -6.93 -22.28
N ARG A 184 -21.13 -8.22 -22.54
CA ARG A 184 -20.85 -8.67 -23.90
C ARG A 184 -21.98 -8.10 -24.75
N ARG A 185 -21.67 -7.14 -25.63
CA ARG A 185 -22.63 -6.76 -26.67
C ARG A 185 -22.86 -8.06 -27.45
N ALA A 186 -24.08 -8.58 -27.33
CA ALA A 186 -24.55 -9.72 -28.07
C ALA A 186 -24.47 -9.43 -29.57
#